data_AF-A0A923DB42-F1
#
_entry.id   AF-A0A923DB42-F1
#
_cell.length_a   1.000
_cell.length_b   1.000
_cell.length_c   1.000
_cell.angle_alpha   90.00
_cell.angle_beta   90.00
_cell.angle_gamma   90.00
#
_symmetry.space_group_name_H-M   'P 1'
#
loop_
_entity.id
_entity.type
_entity.pdbx_description
1 polymer ?
#
loop_
_entity_poly.entity_id
_entity_poly.type
_entity_poly.pdbx_seq_one_letter_code
_entity_poly.pdbx_strand_id
1 'polypeptide(L)'
;MEFKNFTYLILLIGSLAAPLALSFDKKVRYYKNLKYILPAILVTATIFWVWDIRFTAAQVWSFNSAYTVGLEMIGLPLEEWLFFIIIPYVCVFIYEVLKFYLKPYEYANPFLAFSLFLIVGFALISYFFRHQAYTFLTFLFSSVYLGITVIRNKFKPYITKFYFAYFVSLIPFMIVNGILTSLPVVEYNTTHILNIRILNIPIEDFSYFFLLLLMVTSIYEMLKKSELY
;
A
#
# COMPACT_ATOMS: atom_id res chain seq x y z
N MET A 1 15.61 3.80 26.46
CA MET A 1 14.56 3.53 25.46
C MET A 1 13.30 3.19 26.22
N GLU A 2 12.19 3.90 25.98
CA GLU A 2 10.91 3.64 26.66
C GLU A 2 10.04 2.69 25.83
N PHE A 3 9.01 2.10 26.42
CA PHE A 3 8.10 1.19 25.69
C PHE A 3 7.47 1.86 24.46
N LYS A 4 7.15 3.16 24.54
CA LYS A 4 6.59 3.95 23.45
C LYS A 4 7.48 4.00 22.20
N ASN A 5 8.81 3.89 22.35
CA ASN A 5 9.76 3.84 21.23
C ASN A 5 9.55 2.61 20.34
N PHE A 6 8.95 1.54 20.86
CA PHE A 6 8.69 0.32 20.09
C PHE A 6 7.32 0.34 19.41
N THR A 7 6.54 1.41 19.53
CA THR A 7 5.14 1.47 19.04
C THR A 7 5.06 1.12 17.56
N TYR A 8 5.87 1.76 16.72
CA TYR A 8 5.81 1.51 15.28
C TYR A 8 6.22 0.06 14.96
N LEU A 9 7.33 -0.41 15.52
CA LEU A 9 7.81 -1.78 15.30
C LEU A 9 6.79 -2.84 15.77
N ILE A 10 6.16 -2.64 16.92
CA ILE A 10 5.14 -3.55 17.46
C ILE A 10 3.92 -3.62 16.54
N LEU A 11 3.47 -2.48 16.00
CA LEU A 11 2.36 -2.46 15.05
C LEU A 11 2.70 -3.23 13.77
N LEU A 12 3.93 -3.09 13.26
CA LEU A 12 4.40 -3.83 12.09
C LEU A 12 4.46 -5.33 12.34
N ILE A 13 5.08 -5.76 13.44
CA ILE A 13 5.18 -7.18 13.81
C ILE A 13 3.78 -7.77 14.07
N GLY A 14 2.91 -7.03 14.76
CA GLY A 14 1.53 -7.43 14.99
C GLY A 14 0.75 -7.62 13.69
N SER A 15 0.95 -6.73 12.72
CA SER A 15 0.35 -6.84 11.38
C SER A 15 0.86 -8.07 10.61
N LEU A 16 2.13 -8.43 10.79
CA LEU A 16 2.76 -9.58 10.14
C LEU A 16 2.34 -10.92 10.77
N ALA A 17 2.08 -10.95 12.07
CA ALA A 17 1.97 -12.19 12.85
C ALA A 17 0.93 -13.17 12.29
N ALA A 18 -0.31 -12.73 12.07
CA ALA A 18 -1.37 -13.60 11.57
C ALA A 18 -1.13 -14.05 10.11
N PRO A 19 -0.82 -13.15 9.14
CA PRO A 19 -0.47 -13.55 7.78
C PRO A 19 0.73 -14.50 7.71
N LEU A 20 1.78 -14.28 8.49
CA LEU A 20 2.95 -15.15 8.51
C LEU A 20 2.62 -16.54 9.07
N ALA A 21 1.87 -16.62 10.17
CA ALA A 21 1.43 -17.90 10.74
C ALA A 21 0.57 -18.69 9.74
N LEU A 22 -0.38 -18.01 9.09
CA LEU A 22 -1.28 -18.62 8.11
C LEU A 22 -0.61 -18.87 6.75
N SER A 23 0.57 -18.32 6.48
CA SER A 23 1.31 -18.55 5.24
C SER A 23 1.76 -20.00 5.06
N PHE A 24 1.88 -20.74 6.16
CA PHE A 24 2.19 -22.17 6.19
C PHE A 24 0.94 -23.06 6.14
N ASP A 25 -0.27 -22.48 6.09
CA ASP A 25 -1.51 -23.24 5.97
C ASP A 25 -1.52 -24.06 4.66
N LYS A 26 -1.93 -25.33 4.78
CA LYS A 26 -1.89 -26.31 3.70
C LYS A 26 -2.86 -25.98 2.55
N LYS A 27 -3.88 -25.14 2.77
CA LYS A 27 -4.91 -24.79 1.78
C LYS A 27 -4.40 -23.72 0.80
N VAL A 28 -3.77 -22.66 1.30
CA VAL A 28 -3.28 -21.55 0.47
C VAL A 28 -1.83 -21.77 0.03
N ARG A 29 -1.01 -22.45 0.86
CA ARG A 29 0.42 -22.74 0.60
C ARG A 29 1.19 -21.50 0.12
N TYR A 30 0.92 -20.36 0.77
CA TYR A 30 1.43 -19.05 0.36
C TYR A 30 2.97 -19.02 0.25
N TYR A 31 3.66 -19.76 1.13
CA TYR A 31 5.12 -19.90 1.10
C TYR A 31 5.68 -20.39 -0.26
N LYS A 32 4.91 -21.11 -1.07
CA LYS A 32 5.36 -21.58 -2.40
C LYS A 32 5.46 -20.47 -3.43
N ASN A 33 4.72 -19.38 -3.22
CA ASN A 33 4.69 -18.23 -4.12
C ASN A 33 5.76 -17.19 -3.75
N LEU A 34 6.59 -17.42 -2.72
CA LEU A 34 7.58 -16.45 -2.25
C LEU A 34 8.55 -15.99 -3.34
N LYS A 35 8.88 -16.87 -4.29
CA LYS A 35 9.71 -16.53 -5.45
C LYS A 35 9.13 -15.43 -6.36
N TYR A 36 7.81 -15.22 -6.33
CA TYR A 36 7.16 -14.12 -7.06
C TYR A 36 6.81 -12.95 -6.13
N ILE A 37 6.47 -13.26 -4.87
CA ILE A 37 6.09 -12.26 -3.88
C ILE A 37 7.29 -11.38 -3.53
N LEU A 38 8.46 -11.98 -3.21
CA LEU A 38 9.62 -11.22 -2.77
C LEU A 38 10.11 -10.24 -3.85
N PRO A 39 10.29 -10.63 -5.14
CA PRO A 39 10.66 -9.65 -6.16
C PRO A 39 9.59 -8.58 -6.37
N ALA A 40 8.30 -8.93 -6.32
CA ALA A 40 7.23 -7.94 -6.43
C ALA A 40 7.26 -6.92 -5.29
N ILE A 41 7.48 -7.37 -4.06
CA ILE A 41 7.64 -6.51 -2.89
C ILE A 41 8.88 -5.64 -3.05
N LEU A 42 10.04 -6.19 -3.40
CA LEU A 42 11.28 -5.43 -3.49
C LEU A 42 11.23 -4.34 -4.57
N VAL A 43 10.62 -4.63 -5.72
CA VAL A 43 10.44 -3.62 -6.78
C VAL A 43 9.51 -2.51 -6.30
N THR A 44 8.36 -2.86 -5.71
CA THR A 44 7.44 -1.86 -5.15
C THR A 44 8.11 -1.06 -4.03
N ALA A 45 8.73 -1.71 -3.06
CA ALA A 45 9.41 -1.09 -1.92
C ALA A 45 10.48 -0.11 -2.37
N THR A 46 11.27 -0.45 -3.40
CA THR A 46 12.29 0.46 -3.93
C THR A 46 11.69 1.78 -4.43
N ILE A 47 10.57 1.72 -5.14
CA ILE A 47 9.89 2.93 -5.64
C ILE A 47 9.38 3.78 -4.49
N PHE A 48 8.75 3.15 -3.50
CA PHE A 48 8.17 3.85 -2.36
C PHE A 48 9.22 4.34 -1.36
N TRP A 49 10.34 3.65 -1.16
CA TRP A 49 11.47 4.18 -0.39
C TRP A 49 12.03 5.45 -1.02
N VAL A 50 12.20 5.48 -2.34
CA VAL A 50 12.64 6.70 -3.03
C VAL A 50 11.65 7.84 -2.81
N TRP A 51 10.34 7.55 -2.87
CA TRP A 51 9.31 8.53 -2.55
C TRP A 51 9.46 9.04 -1.12
N ASP A 52 9.49 8.15 -0.14
CA ASP A 52 9.50 8.49 1.28
C ASP A 52 10.74 9.27 1.71
N ILE A 53 11.92 8.88 1.21
CA ILE A 53 13.17 9.62 1.42
C ILE A 53 13.03 11.04 0.89
N ARG A 54 12.48 11.21 -0.32
CA ARG A 54 12.33 12.54 -0.95
C ARG A 54 11.31 13.40 -0.21
N PHE A 55 10.22 12.81 0.25
CA PHE A 55 9.15 13.52 0.94
C PHE A 55 9.54 13.93 2.36
N THR A 56 10.27 13.07 3.06
CA THR A 56 10.86 13.40 4.35
C THR A 56 11.90 14.50 4.22
N ALA A 57 12.78 14.41 3.22
CA ALA A 57 13.75 15.48 2.93
C ALA A 57 13.08 16.81 2.55
N ALA A 58 11.92 16.76 1.90
CA ALA A 58 11.12 17.94 1.53
C ALA A 58 10.17 18.43 2.63
N GLN A 59 10.19 17.82 3.83
CA GLN A 59 9.32 18.18 4.96
C GLN A 59 7.82 18.11 4.61
N VAL A 60 7.46 17.18 3.74
CA VAL A 60 6.05 16.84 3.44
C VAL A 60 5.45 16.02 4.58
N TRP A 61 6.25 15.13 5.16
CA TRP A 61 6.00 14.52 6.45
C TRP A 61 7.32 14.34 7.22
N SER A 62 7.19 14.08 8.52
CA SER A 62 8.29 13.76 9.41
C SER A 62 7.93 12.59 10.32
N PHE A 63 8.96 11.91 10.83
CA PHE A 63 8.81 10.80 11.75
C PHE A 63 9.21 11.23 13.16
N ASN A 64 8.39 10.88 14.15
CA ASN A 64 8.66 11.22 15.53
C ASN A 64 9.51 10.14 16.22
N SER A 65 10.75 10.50 16.54
CA SER A 65 11.73 9.60 17.16
C SER A 65 11.33 9.09 18.55
N ALA A 66 10.31 9.68 19.18
CA ALA A 66 9.74 9.16 20.43
C ALA A 66 9.00 7.81 20.24
N TYR A 67 8.57 7.50 19.02
CA TYR A 67 7.78 6.29 18.71
C TYR A 67 8.53 5.26 17.85
N THR A 68 9.81 5.52 17.58
CA THR A 68 10.70 4.63 16.83
C THR A 68 11.88 4.16 17.68
N VAL A 69 12.52 3.09 17.22
CA VAL A 69 13.69 2.46 17.84
C VAL A 69 14.96 3.31 17.60
N GLY A 70 14.86 4.47 16.95
CA GLY A 70 15.97 5.42 16.80
C GLY A 70 17.09 4.95 15.86
N LEU A 71 16.87 3.89 15.10
CA LEU A 71 17.73 3.51 13.98
C LEU A 71 17.22 4.21 12.72
N GLU A 72 17.98 5.18 12.23
CA GLU A 72 17.62 5.95 11.03
C GLU A 72 18.62 5.70 9.89
N MET A 73 18.09 5.51 8.68
CA MET A 73 18.86 5.31 7.46
C MET A 73 18.30 6.22 6.37
N ILE A 74 19.16 7.11 5.83
CA ILE A 74 18.80 8.06 4.77
C ILE A 74 17.55 8.89 5.13
N GLY A 75 17.45 9.32 6.39
CA GLY A 75 16.35 10.16 6.89
C GLY A 75 15.05 9.42 7.19
N LEU A 76 14.99 8.10 7.02
CA LEU A 76 13.85 7.28 7.41
C LEU A 76 14.17 6.38 8.61
N PRO A 77 13.24 6.17 9.54
CA PRO A 77 13.40 5.18 10.59
C PRO A 77 13.37 3.76 10.02
N LEU A 78 14.06 2.82 10.66
CA LEU A 78 14.11 1.41 10.25
C LEU A 78 12.71 0.81 10.04
N GLU A 79 11.76 1.22 10.87
CA GLU A 79 10.38 0.79 10.80
C GLU A 79 9.73 1.15 9.47
N GLU A 80 10.06 2.30 8.88
CA GLU A 80 9.54 2.68 7.56
C GLU A 80 10.12 1.79 6.46
N TRP A 81 11.39 1.40 6.56
CA TRP A 81 11.98 0.41 5.67
C TRP A 81 11.25 -0.93 5.76
N LEU A 82 10.92 -1.36 6.98
CA LEU A 82 10.17 -2.59 7.23
C LEU A 82 8.71 -2.48 6.78
N PHE A 83 8.08 -1.31 6.90
CA PHE A 83 6.70 -1.07 6.47
C PHE A 83 6.50 -1.44 4.99
N PHE A 84 7.39 -0.97 4.11
CA PHE A 84 7.33 -1.28 2.68
C PHE A 84 7.69 -2.73 2.31
N ILE A 85 8.10 -3.55 3.26
CA ILE A 85 8.29 -4.99 3.06
C ILE A 85 7.10 -5.75 3.65
N ILE A 86 6.78 -5.47 4.91
CA ILE A 86 5.79 -6.18 5.70
C ILE A 86 4.38 -5.92 5.19
N ILE A 87 4.00 -4.66 4.97
CA ILE A 87 2.62 -4.33 4.58
C ILE A 87 2.29 -4.90 3.19
N PRO A 88 3.14 -4.75 2.14
CA PRO A 88 2.91 -5.43 0.87
C PRO A 88 2.81 -6.95 1.01
N TYR A 89 3.63 -7.59 1.85
CA TYR A 89 3.52 -9.03 2.13
C TYR A 89 2.14 -9.40 2.68
N VAL A 90 1.69 -8.68 3.71
CA VAL A 90 0.38 -8.89 4.33
C VAL A 90 -0.75 -8.68 3.32
N CYS A 91 -0.68 -7.64 2.49
CA CYS A 91 -1.73 -7.38 1.52
C CYS A 91 -1.77 -8.40 0.37
N VAL A 92 -0.60 -8.88 -0.10
CA VAL A 92 -0.57 -9.96 -1.10
C VAL A 92 -1.08 -11.28 -0.50
N PHE A 93 -0.86 -11.52 0.80
CA PHE A 93 -1.46 -12.65 1.49
C PHE A 93 -3.00 -12.56 1.50
N ILE A 94 -3.56 -11.41 1.90
CA ILE A 94 -5.02 -11.17 1.85
C ILE A 94 -5.54 -11.38 0.43
N TYR A 95 -4.83 -10.85 -0.57
CA TYR A 95 -5.19 -11.01 -1.97
C TYR A 95 -5.23 -12.48 -2.41
N GLU A 96 -4.22 -13.30 -2.06
CA GLU A 96 -4.22 -14.74 -2.40
C GLU A 96 -5.33 -15.52 -1.68
N VAL A 97 -5.59 -15.20 -0.40
CA VAL A 97 -6.71 -15.77 0.37
C VAL A 97 -8.04 -15.48 -0.33
N LEU A 98 -8.29 -14.22 -0.68
CA LEU A 98 -9.53 -13.84 -1.38
C LEU A 98 -9.61 -14.43 -2.78
N LYS A 99 -8.49 -14.55 -3.51
CA LYS A 99 -8.46 -15.21 -4.82
C LYS A 99 -8.86 -16.69 -4.70
N PHE A 100 -8.42 -17.36 -3.64
CA PHE A 100 -8.79 -18.75 -3.37
C PHE A 100 -10.27 -18.90 -2.97
N TYR A 101 -10.74 -18.15 -1.97
CA TYR A 101 -12.10 -18.32 -1.42
C TYR A 101 -13.19 -17.68 -2.27
N LEU A 102 -12.91 -16.56 -2.94
CA LEU A 102 -13.90 -15.84 -3.75
C LEU A 102 -13.83 -16.23 -5.23
N LYS A 103 -13.20 -17.34 -5.60
CA LYS A 103 -13.04 -17.80 -7.00
C LYS A 103 -14.33 -17.70 -7.86
N PRO A 104 -15.54 -18.00 -7.38
CA PRO A 104 -16.76 -17.89 -8.19
C PRO A 104 -17.18 -16.44 -8.53
N TYR A 105 -16.71 -15.45 -7.77
CA TYR A 105 -17.16 -14.06 -7.87
C TYR A 105 -16.29 -13.25 -8.84
N GLU A 106 -16.74 -13.08 -10.08
CA GLU A 106 -16.05 -12.28 -11.09
C GLU A 106 -16.94 -11.14 -11.59
N TYR A 107 -16.53 -9.90 -11.33
CA TYR A 107 -17.27 -8.68 -11.64
C TYR A 107 -16.38 -7.71 -12.43
N ALA A 108 -15.66 -8.21 -13.43
CA ALA A 108 -14.62 -7.46 -14.12
C ALA A 108 -15.16 -6.18 -14.79
N ASN A 109 -16.34 -6.21 -15.40
CA ASN A 109 -16.89 -5.04 -16.10
C ASN A 109 -17.33 -3.91 -15.14
N PRO A 110 -18.09 -4.15 -14.06
CA PRO A 110 -18.35 -3.13 -13.05
C PRO A 110 -17.08 -2.52 -12.45
N PHE A 111 -16.10 -3.36 -12.10
CA PHE A 111 -14.85 -2.86 -11.53
C PHE A 111 -13.96 -2.13 -12.54
N LEU A 112 -14.04 -2.48 -13.83
CA LEU A 112 -13.41 -1.73 -14.90
C LEU A 112 -14.04 -0.34 -15.06
N ALA A 113 -15.37 -0.26 -15.08
CA ALA A 113 -16.08 1.02 -15.11
C ALA A 113 -15.72 1.89 -13.89
N PHE A 114 -15.67 1.28 -12.70
CA PHE A 114 -15.21 1.94 -11.49
C PHE A 114 -13.75 2.40 -11.59
N SER A 115 -12.86 1.60 -12.21
CA SER A 115 -11.47 2.01 -12.46
C SER A 115 -11.38 3.23 -13.37
N LEU A 116 -12.16 3.27 -14.44
CA LEU A 116 -12.21 4.42 -15.36
C LEU A 116 -12.70 5.69 -14.64
N PHE A 117 -13.73 5.54 -13.80
CA PHE A 117 -14.19 6.63 -12.94
C PHE A 117 -13.09 7.11 -11.99
N LEU A 118 -12.38 6.20 -11.32
CA LEU A 118 -11.26 6.55 -10.43
C LEU A 118 -10.10 7.22 -11.17
N ILE A 119 -9.75 6.76 -12.38
CA ILE A 119 -8.69 7.38 -13.20
C ILE A 119 -9.02 8.86 -13.44
N VAL A 120 -10.25 9.16 -13.86
CA VAL A 120 -10.71 10.54 -14.09
C VAL A 120 -10.74 11.32 -12.78
N GLY A 121 -11.31 10.75 -11.71
CA GLY A 121 -11.38 11.42 -10.40
C GLY A 121 -10.00 11.78 -9.84
N PHE A 122 -9.06 10.83 -9.86
CA PHE A 122 -7.68 11.05 -9.44
C PHE A 122 -6.95 12.07 -10.33
N ALA A 123 -7.16 12.04 -11.65
CA ALA A 123 -6.58 13.03 -12.56
C ALA A 123 -7.10 14.44 -12.28
N LEU A 124 -8.40 14.59 -12.01
CA LEU A 124 -8.99 15.89 -11.66
C LEU A 124 -8.45 16.40 -10.32
N ILE A 125 -8.40 15.56 -9.27
CA ILE A 125 -7.84 15.96 -7.97
C ILE A 125 -6.37 16.38 -8.15
N SER A 126 -5.57 15.60 -8.87
CA SER A 126 -4.18 15.97 -9.17
C SER A 126 -4.09 17.33 -9.88
N TYR A 127 -4.91 17.58 -10.90
CA TYR A 127 -4.87 18.84 -11.66
C TYR A 127 -5.25 20.07 -10.82
N PHE A 128 -6.33 19.99 -10.04
CA PHE A 128 -6.83 21.11 -9.23
C PHE A 128 -5.98 21.38 -8.00
N PHE A 129 -5.39 20.34 -7.39
CA PHE A 129 -4.58 20.46 -6.17
C PHE A 129 -3.06 20.32 -6.42
N ARG A 130 -2.60 20.66 -7.63
CA ARG A 130 -1.18 20.58 -8.04
C ARG A 130 -0.20 21.38 -7.19
N HIS A 131 -0.69 22.34 -6.40
CA HIS A 131 0.12 23.15 -5.49
C HIS A 131 0.48 22.41 -4.19
N GLN A 132 -0.25 21.35 -3.85
CA GLN A 132 -0.04 20.52 -2.67
C GLN A 132 0.72 19.25 -3.07
N ALA A 133 2.01 19.17 -2.76
CA ALA A 133 2.88 18.15 -3.34
C ALA A 133 2.42 16.70 -3.09
N TYR A 134 1.93 16.38 -1.88
CA TYR A 134 1.48 15.02 -1.57
C TYR A 134 0.18 14.69 -2.27
N THR A 135 -0.83 15.56 -2.17
CA THR A 135 -2.08 15.44 -2.92
C THR A 135 -1.80 15.24 -4.42
N PHE A 136 -1.00 16.12 -4.99
CA PHE A 136 -0.69 16.13 -6.41
C PHE A 136 -0.08 14.81 -6.88
N LEU A 137 1.02 14.39 -6.25
CA LEU A 137 1.79 13.22 -6.69
C LEU A 137 1.06 11.91 -6.41
N THR A 138 0.39 11.79 -5.26
CA THR A 138 -0.41 10.60 -4.91
C THR A 138 -1.51 10.35 -5.92
N PHE A 139 -2.34 11.35 -6.20
CA PHE A 139 -3.42 11.16 -7.16
C PHE A 139 -2.93 11.08 -8.61
N LEU A 140 -1.83 11.76 -8.97
CA LEU A 140 -1.21 11.62 -10.29
C LEU A 140 -0.73 10.20 -10.53
N PHE A 141 0.10 9.66 -9.64
CA PHE A 141 0.67 8.33 -9.82
C PHE A 141 -0.38 7.23 -9.71
N SER A 142 -1.38 7.37 -8.81
CA SER A 142 -2.54 6.48 -8.77
C SER A 142 -3.31 6.48 -10.10
N SER A 143 -3.58 7.65 -10.68
CA SER A 143 -4.28 7.77 -11.97
C SER A 143 -3.48 7.14 -13.11
N VAL A 144 -2.19 7.49 -13.23
CA VAL A 144 -1.32 7.00 -14.30
C VAL A 144 -1.12 5.49 -14.21
N TYR A 145 -0.80 4.96 -13.02
CA TYR A 145 -0.52 3.54 -12.85
C TYR A 145 -1.77 2.69 -13.04
N LEU A 146 -2.93 3.14 -12.54
CA LEU A 146 -4.22 2.48 -12.78
C LEU A 146 -4.58 2.53 -14.27
N GLY A 147 -4.38 3.66 -14.94
CA GLY A 147 -4.58 3.82 -16.38
C GLY A 147 -3.75 2.84 -17.19
N ILE A 148 -2.44 2.75 -16.93
CA ILE A 148 -1.55 1.78 -17.58
C ILE A 148 -2.03 0.34 -17.34
N THR A 149 -2.41 0.02 -16.11
CA THR A 149 -2.85 -1.32 -15.71
C THR A 149 -4.13 -1.73 -16.43
N VAL A 150 -5.08 -0.81 -16.55
CA VAL A 150 -6.36 -0.99 -17.26
C VAL A 150 -6.14 -1.11 -18.78
N ILE A 151 -5.37 -0.20 -19.38
CA ILE A 151 -5.15 -0.16 -20.85
C ILE A 151 -4.40 -1.39 -21.34
N ARG A 152 -3.39 -1.87 -20.59
CA ARG A 152 -2.63 -3.07 -20.98
C ARG A 152 -3.47 -4.34 -20.95
N ASN A 153 -4.66 -4.32 -20.33
CA ASN A 153 -5.66 -5.39 -20.23
C ASN A 153 -5.17 -6.73 -19.64
N LYS A 154 -3.87 -6.91 -19.41
CA LYS A 154 -3.28 -8.11 -18.79
C LYS A 154 -3.75 -8.32 -17.35
N PHE A 155 -4.10 -7.23 -16.65
CA PHE A 155 -4.56 -7.27 -15.27
C PHE A 155 -6.09 -7.38 -15.11
N LYS A 156 -6.86 -7.28 -16.21
CA LYS A 156 -8.32 -7.38 -16.19
C LYS A 156 -8.86 -8.64 -15.50
N PRO A 157 -8.26 -9.84 -15.66
CA PRO A 157 -8.71 -11.05 -14.96
C PRO A 157 -8.58 -10.98 -13.43
N TYR A 158 -7.75 -10.07 -12.91
CA TYR A 158 -7.43 -9.96 -11.50
C TYR A 158 -8.13 -8.78 -10.81
N ILE A 159 -8.79 -7.92 -11.59
CA ILE A 159 -9.32 -6.64 -11.13
C ILE A 159 -10.36 -6.78 -10.01
N THR A 160 -11.25 -7.78 -10.11
CA THR A 160 -12.26 -8.05 -9.08
C THR A 160 -11.61 -8.44 -7.76
N LYS A 161 -10.62 -9.34 -7.80
CA LYS A 161 -9.90 -9.78 -6.59
C LYS A 161 -9.05 -8.67 -6.02
N PHE A 162 -8.47 -7.82 -6.86
CA PHE A 162 -7.72 -6.65 -6.44
C PHE A 162 -8.62 -5.70 -5.63
N TYR A 163 -9.81 -5.36 -6.13
CA TYR A 163 -10.73 -4.48 -5.40
C TYR A 163 -11.23 -5.10 -4.09
N PHE A 164 -11.56 -6.39 -4.07
CA PHE A 164 -11.90 -7.06 -2.83
C PHE A 164 -10.73 -7.06 -1.83
N ALA A 165 -9.50 -7.32 -2.30
CA ALA A 165 -8.32 -7.24 -1.46
C ALA A 165 -8.07 -5.83 -0.94
N TYR A 166 -8.27 -4.79 -1.76
CA TYR A 166 -8.17 -3.41 -1.34
C TYR A 166 -9.19 -3.10 -0.23
N PHE A 167 -10.48 -3.35 -0.47
CA PHE A 167 -11.52 -3.06 0.52
C PHE A 167 -11.38 -3.86 1.82
N VAL A 168 -10.98 -5.13 1.75
CA VAL A 168 -10.70 -5.93 2.95
C VAL A 168 -9.47 -5.42 3.67
N SER A 169 -8.41 -5.05 2.95
CA SER A 169 -7.17 -4.52 3.55
C SER A 169 -7.33 -3.12 4.13
N LEU A 170 -8.37 -2.36 3.72
CA LEU A 170 -8.69 -1.08 4.35
C LEU A 170 -9.00 -1.23 5.85
N ILE A 171 -9.54 -2.38 6.29
CA ILE A 171 -9.84 -2.61 7.71
C ILE A 171 -8.56 -2.59 8.57
N PRO A 172 -7.56 -3.48 8.36
CA PRO A 172 -6.32 -3.42 9.12
C PRO A 172 -5.52 -2.13 8.85
N PHE A 173 -5.57 -1.60 7.62
CA PHE A 173 -4.95 -0.31 7.30
C PHE A 173 -5.50 0.82 8.18
N MET A 174 -6.82 0.97 8.29
CA MET A 174 -7.44 2.02 9.12
C MET A 174 -7.09 1.86 10.60
N ILE A 175 -6.91 0.63 11.09
CA ILE A 175 -6.47 0.38 12.46
C ILE A 175 -5.01 0.82 12.65
N VAL A 176 -4.10 0.32 11.81
CA VAL A 176 -2.66 0.59 11.95
C VAL A 176 -2.36 2.06 11.69
N ASN A 177 -2.77 2.60 10.53
CA ASN A 177 -2.53 4.01 10.20
C ASN A 177 -3.33 4.95 11.11
N GLY A 178 -4.50 4.53 11.60
CA GLY A 178 -5.26 5.30 12.58
C GLY A 178 -4.46 5.48 13.87
N ILE A 179 -3.80 4.42 14.35
CA ILE A 179 -2.92 4.49 15.52
C ILE A 179 -1.67 5.33 15.21
N LEU A 180 -0.99 5.10 14.07
CA LEU A 180 0.24 5.81 13.68
C LEU A 180 0.07 7.30 13.42
N THR A 181 -1.15 7.75 13.13
CA THR A 181 -1.47 9.17 12.95
C THR A 181 -2.06 9.80 14.21
N SER A 182 -2.66 9.00 15.11
CA SER A 182 -3.18 9.47 16.40
C SER A 182 -2.08 9.60 17.45
N LEU A 183 -1.21 8.59 17.55
CA LEU A 183 0.10 8.72 18.17
C LEU A 183 0.94 9.31 17.05
N PRO A 184 1.39 10.57 17.09
CA PRO A 184 2.00 11.26 15.95
C PRO A 184 3.37 10.64 15.60
N VAL A 185 3.37 9.39 15.13
CA VAL A 185 4.53 8.65 14.65
C VAL A 185 4.93 9.20 13.30
N VAL A 186 3.94 9.49 12.47
CA VAL A 186 4.07 10.20 11.19
C VAL A 186 3.24 11.47 11.25
N GLU A 187 3.91 12.61 11.07
CA GLU A 187 3.28 13.92 11.08
C GLU A 187 3.29 14.51 9.68
N TYR A 188 2.10 14.90 9.18
CA TYR A 188 1.94 15.45 7.84
C TYR A 188 1.93 16.98 7.86
N ASN A 189 2.66 17.58 6.92
CA ASN A 189 2.61 19.01 6.72
C ASN A 189 1.30 19.41 6.02
N THR A 190 0.50 20.24 6.70
CA THR A 190 -0.84 20.65 6.28
C THR A 190 -0.85 21.45 4.98
N THR A 191 0.27 22.03 4.56
CA THR A 191 0.37 22.75 3.27
C THR A 191 0.49 21.82 2.07
N HIS A 192 0.82 20.55 2.28
CA HIS A 192 1.02 19.56 1.22
C HIS A 192 -0.14 18.58 1.04
N ILE A 193 -1.17 18.66 1.87
CA ILE A 193 -2.34 17.76 1.89
C ILE A 193 -3.66 18.54 1.77
N LEU A 194 -4.75 17.83 1.45
CA LEU A 194 -6.11 18.35 1.40
C LEU A 194 -6.67 18.73 2.77
N ASN A 195 -6.05 18.23 3.85
CA ASN A 195 -6.54 18.34 5.23
C ASN A 195 -7.92 17.69 5.47
N ILE A 196 -8.32 16.77 4.58
CA ILE A 196 -9.47 15.89 4.78
C ILE A 196 -8.95 14.61 5.40
N ARG A 197 -9.52 14.21 6.55
CA ARG A 197 -9.09 13.02 7.29
C ARG A 197 -10.27 12.08 7.55
N ILE A 198 -9.98 10.77 7.51
CA ILE A 198 -10.88 9.73 8.01
C ILE A 198 -10.24 9.19 9.29
N LEU A 199 -10.95 9.28 10.42
CA LEU A 199 -10.36 9.15 11.76
C LEU A 199 -9.28 10.23 11.96
N ASN A 200 -8.00 9.87 11.83
CA ASN A 200 -6.86 10.82 11.81
C ASN A 200 -5.98 10.65 10.57
N ILE A 201 -6.38 9.81 9.62
CA ILE A 201 -5.58 9.44 8.45
C ILE A 201 -5.92 10.42 7.31
N PRO A 202 -4.92 11.08 6.68
CA PRO A 202 -5.14 11.87 5.48
C PRO A 202 -5.80 11.05 4.37
N ILE A 203 -6.71 11.67 3.61
CA ILE A 203 -7.42 10.97 2.52
C ILE A 203 -6.46 10.47 1.43
N GLU A 204 -5.31 11.14 1.27
CA GLU A 204 -4.22 10.77 0.36
C GLU A 204 -3.70 9.37 0.68
N ASP A 205 -3.58 8.99 1.96
CA ASP A 205 -3.02 7.70 2.37
C ASP A 205 -3.85 6.51 1.85
N PHE A 206 -5.16 6.69 1.67
CA PHE A 206 -6.00 5.67 1.05
C PHE A 206 -5.62 5.46 -0.43
N SER A 207 -5.34 6.54 -1.15
CA SER A 207 -4.88 6.48 -2.54
C SER A 207 -3.43 5.99 -2.65
N TYR A 208 -2.56 6.39 -1.72
CA TYR A 208 -1.19 5.88 -1.61
C TYR A 208 -1.19 4.37 -1.36
N PHE A 209 -2.02 3.91 -0.42
CA PHE A 209 -2.21 2.48 -0.14
C PHE A 209 -2.81 1.73 -1.34
N PHE A 210 -3.77 2.35 -2.05
CA PHE A 210 -4.33 1.81 -3.29
C PHE A 210 -3.24 1.60 -4.34
N LEU A 211 -2.38 2.60 -4.57
CA LEU A 211 -1.28 2.53 -5.51
C LEU A 211 -0.27 1.45 -5.13
N LEU A 212 0.12 1.39 -3.86
CA LEU A 212 1.04 0.38 -3.32
C LEU A 212 0.51 -1.03 -3.54
N LEU A 213 -0.77 -1.26 -3.21
CA LEU A 213 -1.41 -2.56 -3.39
C LEU A 213 -1.53 -2.93 -4.87
N LEU A 214 -1.91 -1.98 -5.72
CA LEU A 214 -2.05 -2.19 -7.15
C LEU A 214 -0.71 -2.55 -7.80
N MET A 215 0.36 -1.86 -7.38
CA MET A 215 1.71 -2.10 -7.87
C MET A 215 2.21 -3.49 -7.47
N VAL A 216 2.15 -3.85 -6.18
CA VAL A 216 2.65 -5.16 -5.74
C VAL A 216 1.84 -6.31 -6.34
N THR A 217 0.51 -6.20 -6.42
CA THR A 217 -0.33 -7.28 -6.96
C THR A 217 -0.19 -7.44 -8.49
N SER A 218 -0.05 -6.33 -9.23
CA SER A 218 0.15 -6.39 -10.67
C SER A 218 1.52 -6.95 -11.06
N ILE A 219 2.59 -6.58 -10.35
CA ILE A 219 3.92 -7.15 -10.55
C ILE A 219 3.92 -8.64 -10.18
N TYR A 220 3.32 -8.99 -9.04
CA TYR A 220 3.19 -10.38 -8.59
C TYR A 220 2.49 -11.28 -9.63
N GLU A 221 1.34 -10.86 -10.16
CA GLU A 221 0.62 -11.63 -11.18
C GLU A 221 1.38 -11.70 -12.51
N MET A 222 2.11 -10.65 -12.87
CA MET A 222 2.97 -10.65 -14.06
C MET A 222 4.10 -11.70 -13.94
N LEU A 223 4.78 -11.75 -12.79
CA LEU A 223 5.85 -12.72 -12.53
C LEU A 223 5.33 -14.16 -12.45
N LYS A 224 4.16 -14.36 -11.85
CA LYS A 224 3.53 -15.68 -11.74
C LYS A 224 3.11 -16.22 -13.11
N LYS A 225 2.69 -15.35 -14.03
CA LYS A 225 2.29 -15.74 -15.39
C LYS A 225 3.47 -16.03 -16.32
N SER A 226 4.62 -15.37 -16.13
CA SER A 226 5.78 -15.54 -17.03
C SER A 226 6.46 -16.92 -16.93
N GLU A 227 6.24 -17.67 -15.85
CA GLU A 227 6.76 -19.06 -15.73
C GLU A 227 5.81 -20.14 -16.27
N LEU A 228 4.59 -19.80 -16.69
CA LEU A 228 3.64 -20.74 -17.29
C LEU A 228 3.85 -20.91 -18.81
N TYR A 229 4.90 -20.32 -19.37
CA TYR A 229 5.33 -20.38 -20.76
C TYR A 229 6.82 -20.74 -20.82
#